data_AF-A0A1I2A426-F1
#
_entry.id   AF-A0A1I2A426-F1
#
_cell.length_a   1.000
_cell.length_b   1.000
_cell.length_c   1.000
_cell.angle_alpha   90.00
_cell.angle_beta   90.00
_cell.angle_gamma   90.00
#
_symmetry.space_group_name_H-M   'P 1'
#
loop_
_entity.id
_entity.type
_entity.pdbx_description
1 polymer ?
#
loop_
_entity_poly.entity_id
_entity_poly.type
_entity_poly.pdbx_seq_one_letter_code
_entity_poly.pdbx_strand_id
1 'polypeptide(L)'
;METTERQHYWLPVPDRTGFKWHRHAFRGKHWDGRPADTSVCGFQYPMAKPSELDWFQAPTCSDCTELLIAEQSGTGSTAEEE
;
A
#
# COMPACT_ATOMS: atom_id res chain seq x y z
N MET A 1 21.64 12.87 0.08
CA MET A 1 21.20 11.58 -0.48
C MET A 1 19.91 11.20 0.20
N GLU A 2 18.79 11.75 -0.26
CA GLU A 2 17.48 11.23 0.13
C GLU A 2 17.27 10.02 -0.77
N THR A 3 17.69 8.85 -0.31
CA THR A 3 17.05 7.63 -0.79
C THR A 3 15.61 7.74 -0.33
N THR A 4 14.76 8.37 -1.14
CA THR A 4 13.32 8.16 -1.08
C THR A 4 13.08 6.72 -1.53
N GLU A 5 13.61 5.76 -0.76
CA GLU A 5 13.03 4.43 -0.71
C GLU A 5 11.56 4.70 -0.50
N ARG A 6 10.77 4.30 -1.50
CA ARG A 6 9.34 4.53 -1.52
C ARG A 6 8.72 3.65 -0.44
N GLN A 7 8.87 4.10 0.80
CA GLN A 7 8.41 3.42 1.99
C GLN A 7 6.91 3.24 1.84
N HIS A 8 6.50 2.00 1.99
CA HIS A 8 5.11 1.63 1.96
C HIS A 8 4.85 0.68 3.11
N TYR A 9 3.64 0.75 3.64
CA TYR A 9 3.16 -0.17 4.66
C TYR A 9 1.91 -0.84 4.13
N TRP A 10 1.71 -2.09 4.53
CA TRP A 10 0.51 -2.84 4.20
C TRP A 10 -0.49 -2.69 5.34
N LEU A 11 -1.77 -2.52 5.02
CA LEU A 11 -2.84 -2.52 6.01
C LEU A 11 -4.07 -3.26 5.47
N PRO A 12 -4.65 -4.21 6.23
CA PRO A 12 -5.98 -4.73 5.96
C PRO A 12 -7.00 -3.60 6.04
N VAL A 13 -7.73 -3.39 4.95
CA VAL A 13 -8.87 -2.48 4.91
C VAL A 13 -10.07 -3.21 4.32
N PRO A 14 -11.30 -2.88 4.74
CA PRO A 14 -12.49 -3.43 4.14
C PRO A 14 -12.59 -2.95 2.68
N ASP A 15 -12.96 -3.86 1.79
CA ASP A 15 -13.32 -3.53 0.42
C ASP A 15 -14.61 -2.70 0.38
N ARG A 16 -14.88 -2.06 -0.76
CA ARG A 16 -16.08 -1.25 -1.02
C ARG A 16 -17.39 -1.99 -0.73
N THR A 17 -17.37 -3.31 -0.86
CA THR A 17 -18.52 -4.18 -0.58
C THR A 17 -18.73 -4.46 0.91
N GLY A 18 -17.75 -4.16 1.78
CA GLY A 18 -17.82 -4.37 3.23
C GLY A 18 -17.70 -5.83 3.70
N PHE A 19 -17.81 -6.81 2.80
CA PHE A 19 -17.80 -8.24 3.13
C PHE A 19 -16.44 -8.91 3.00
N LYS A 20 -15.47 -8.25 2.37
CA LYS A 20 -14.12 -8.78 2.14
C LYS A 20 -13.09 -7.77 2.59
N TRP A 21 -12.00 -8.27 3.15
CA TRP A 21 -10.86 -7.47 3.54
C TRP A 21 -9.73 -7.73 2.57
N HIS A 22 -9.02 -6.68 2.19
CA HIS A 22 -7.81 -6.80 1.40
C HIS A 22 -6.67 -6.02 2.06
N ARG A 23 -5.46 -6.57 1.99
CA ARG A 23 -4.26 -5.83 2.38
C ARG A 23 -3.86 -4.94 1.22
N HIS A 24 -4.05 -3.64 1.41
CA HIS A 24 -3.59 -2.62 0.47
C HIS A 24 -2.27 -2.04 0.95
N ALA A 25 -1.44 -1.64 -0.01
CA ALA A 25 -0.23 -0.88 0.28
C ALA A 25 -0.56 0.61 0.31
N PHE A 26 0.03 1.34 1.26
CA PHE A 26 -0.11 2.77 1.44
C PHE A 26 1.29 3.39 1.55
N ARG A 27 1.45 4.66 1.15
CA ARG A 27 2.75 5.33 1.23
C ARG A 27 3.03 5.83 2.65
N GLY A 28 4.29 5.70 3.07
CA GLY A 28 4.77 6.08 4.39
C GLY A 28 5.35 4.91 5.17
N LYS A 29 5.73 5.17 6.44
CA LYS A 29 6.35 4.17 7.32
C LYS A 29 5.33 3.26 8.01
N HIS A 30 4.22 3.84 8.46
CA HIS A 30 3.16 3.14 9.16
C HIS A 30 1.87 3.95 9.09
N TRP A 31 0.77 3.33 9.46
CA TRP A 31 -0.48 4.03 9.70
C TRP A 31 -0.37 4.90 10.96
N ASP A 32 -0.79 6.15 10.86
CA ASP A 32 -0.73 7.20 11.88
C ASP A 32 -2.08 7.43 12.59
N GLY A 33 -3.09 6.61 12.29
CA GLY A 33 -4.43 6.73 12.86
C GLY A 33 -5.39 7.60 12.04
N ARG A 34 -4.98 8.05 10.84
CA ARG A 34 -5.88 8.78 9.93
C ARG A 34 -7.11 7.95 9.54
N PRO A 35 -8.29 8.57 9.36
CA PRO A 35 -9.55 7.85 9.13
C PRO A 35 -9.68 7.27 7.71
N ALA A 36 -8.89 7.78 6.76
CA ALA A 36 -8.84 7.31 5.39
C ALA A 36 -7.47 7.62 4.78
N ASP A 37 -7.06 6.81 3.81
CA ASP A 37 -5.84 7.06 3.03
C ASP A 37 -6.00 6.50 1.60
N THR A 38 -5.16 6.99 0.70
CA THR A 38 -5.08 6.52 -0.68
C THR A 38 -4.07 5.38 -0.78
N SER A 39 -4.54 4.23 -1.24
CA SER A 39 -3.68 3.08 -1.50
C SER A 39 -2.82 3.30 -2.75
N VAL A 40 -1.80 2.48 -2.93
CA VAL A 40 -0.96 2.47 -4.14
C VAL A 40 -1.78 2.16 -5.40
N CYS A 41 -2.87 1.39 -5.30
CA CYS A 41 -3.77 1.17 -6.45
C CYS A 41 -4.67 2.38 -6.77
N GLY A 42 -4.48 3.51 -6.09
CA GLY A 42 -5.12 4.79 -6.41
C GLY A 42 -6.51 4.97 -5.80
N PHE A 43 -6.97 4.02 -4.98
CA PHE A 43 -8.27 4.10 -4.34
C PHE A 43 -8.16 4.57 -2.89
N GLN A 44 -9.10 5.42 -2.48
CA GLN A 44 -9.22 5.85 -1.10
C GLN A 44 -10.02 4.83 -0.30
N TYR A 45 -9.46 4.39 0.83
CA TYR A 45 -10.09 3.42 1.72
C TYR A 45 -10.33 4.01 3.12
N PRO A 46 -11.44 3.66 3.77
CA PRO A 46 -11.59 3.91 5.20
C PRO A 46 -10.60 3.04 5.96
N MET A 47 -9.84 3.65 6.87
CA MET A 47 -8.85 2.95 7.66
C MET A 47 -9.39 2.70 9.07
N ALA A 48 -9.23 1.48 9.53
CA ALA A 48 -9.52 1.07 10.90
C ALA A 48 -8.32 0.30 11.44
N LYS A 49 -8.18 0.25 12.76
CA LYS A 49 -7.14 -0.57 13.38
C LYS A 49 -7.46 -2.03 13.10
N PRO A 50 -6.64 -2.74 12.30
CA PRO A 50 -6.89 -4.14 12.00
C PRO A 50 -6.64 -4.99 13.25
N SER A 51 -7.51 -5.97 13.48
CA SER A 51 -7.30 -7.06 14.43
C SER A 51 -6.40 -8.15 13.83
N GLU A 52 -5.89 -9.06 14.65
CA GLU A 52 -5.11 -10.21 14.17
C GLU A 52 -5.91 -11.08 13.19
N LEU A 53 -7.23 -11.18 13.39
CA LEU A 53 -8.13 -11.92 12.51
C LEU A 53 -8.22 -11.27 11.12
N ASP A 54 -8.27 -9.93 11.06
CA ASP A 54 -8.28 -9.21 9.79
C ASP A 54 -6.99 -9.45 9.01
N TRP A 55 -5.85 -9.49 9.71
CA TRP A 55 -4.56 -9.84 9.08
C TRP A 55 -4.51 -11.26 8.54
N PHE A 56 -5.12 -12.20 9.24
CA PHE A 56 -5.17 -13.61 8.82
C PHE A 56 -6.08 -13.81 7.60
N GLN A 57 -7.21 -13.10 7.54
CA GLN A 57 -8.23 -13.29 6.50
C GLN A 57 -8.07 -12.39 5.28
N ALA A 58 -7.28 -11.32 5.36
CA ALA A 58 -7.15 -10.34 4.28
C ALA A 58 -6.07 -10.76 3.25
N PRO A 59 -6.45 -11.28 2.06
CA PRO A 59 -5.51 -11.48 0.98
C PRO A 59 -4.86 -10.15 0.54
N THR A 60 -3.65 -10.24 0.04
CA THR A 60 -2.93 -9.09 -0.53
C THR A 60 -3.63 -8.61 -1.82
N CYS A 61 -3.80 -7.31 -1.98
CA CYS A 61 -4.28 -6.73 -3.23
C CYS A 61 -3.26 -6.97 -4.36
N SER A 62 -3.69 -7.62 -5.44
CA SER A 62 -2.86 -7.88 -6.63
C SER A 62 -2.35 -6.58 -7.24
N ASP A 63 -3.23 -5.60 -7.40
CA ASP A 63 -2.92 -4.34 -8.09
C ASP A 63 -1.84 -3.56 -7.33
N CYS A 64 -1.94 -3.48 -6.00
CA CYS A 64 -0.90 -2.88 -5.17
C CYS A 64 0.43 -3.61 -5.31
N THR A 65 0.41 -4.95 -5.40
CA THR A 65 1.61 -5.77 -5.53
C THR A 65 2.28 -5.53 -6.89
N GLU A 66 1.51 -5.59 -7.97
CA GLU A 66 2.01 -5.40 -9.34
C GLU A 66 2.59 -4.00 -9.55
N LEU A 67 1.93 -2.97 -9.04
CA LEU A 67 2.43 -1.59 -9.10
C LEU A 67 3.74 -1.44 -8.34
N LEU A 68 3.85 -1.98 -7.13
CA LEU A 68 5.10 -1.91 -6.35
C LEU A 68 6.25 -2.70 -7.00
N ILE A 69 5.95 -3.83 -7.66
CA ILE A 69 6.95 -4.57 -8.45
C ILE A 69 7.39 -3.74 -9.65
N ALA A 70 6.45 -3.18 -10.41
CA ALA A 70 6.76 -2.33 -11.57
C ALA A 70 7.60 -1.11 -11.19
N GLU A 71 7.34 -0.49 -10.04
CA GLU A 71 8.14 0.61 -9.50
C GLU A 71 9.58 0.19 -9.17
N GLN A 72 9.76 -0.99 -8.58
CA GLN A 72 11.10 -1.53 -8.30
C GLN A 72 11.85 -1.85 -9.59
N SER A 73 11.18 -2.46 -10.58
CA SER A 73 11.77 -2.75 -11.89
C SER A 73 12.06 -1.49 -12.71
N GLY A 74 11.29 -0.40 -12.52
CA GLY A 74 11.47 0.88 -13.19
C GLY A 74 12.54 1.79 -12.55
N THR A 75 13.03 1.49 -11.34
CA THR A 75 14.10 2.25 -10.67
C THR A 75 15.50 1.83 -11.17
N GLY A 76 15.60 1.54 -12.47
CA GLY A 76 16.79 1.06 -13.16
C GLY A 76 17.26 1.96 -14.31
N SER A 77 16.89 3.25 -14.33
CA SER A 77 17.45 4.25 -15.25
C SER A 77 17.17 5.67 -14.76
N THR A 78 18.07 6.22 -13.95
CA THR A 78 18.37 7.66 -14.03
C THR A 78 19.81 7.72 -14.50
N ALA A 79 19.97 7.83 -15.82
CA ALA A 79 21.22 8.25 -16.41
C ALA A 79 21.54 9.65 -15.88
N GLU A 80 22.75 9.79 -15.33
CA GLU A 80 23.42 11.07 -15.18
C GLU A 80 23.61 11.66 -16.59
N GLU A 81 23.12 12.87 -16.84
CA GLU A 81 23.58 13.70 -17.95
C GLU A 81 23.90 15.10 -17.42
N GLU A 82 25.22 15.30 -17.29
CA GLU A 82 26.08 16.48 -17.48
C GLU A 82 25.79 17.82 -16.77
#